data_AF-A0A3G9JUU1-F1
#
_entry.id   AF-A0A3G9JUU1-F1
#
_cell.length_a   1.000
_cell.length_b   1.000
_cell.length_c   1.000
_cell.angle_alpha   90.00
_cell.angle_beta   90.00
_cell.angle_gamma   90.00
#
_symmetry.space_group_name_H-M   'P 1'
#
loop_
_entity.id
_entity.type
_entity.pdbx_description
1 polymer ?
#
loop_
_entity_poly.entity_id
_entity_poly.type
_entity_poly.pdbx_seq_one_letter_code
_entity_poly.pdbx_strand_id
1 'polypeptide(L)'
;MALTQLDETQKLSLRNRAKDELIRIEKLVADKEKKKLIDDFKEKFSIREIVYKVILEEHQFNKNRKHPDYLKVTMKQAPHALAFAGYDFDKELLTKLFGAEEKIGSRSVKKLRDSLTHSMNDKAVNELSDRYEEMNGYMDSFLNKIRTFDAA
;
A
#
# COMPACT_ATOMS: atom_id res chain seq x y z
N MET A 1 8.40 19.07 26.95
CA MET A 1 9.53 18.26 27.49
C MET A 1 10.73 18.48 26.58
N ALA A 2 11.91 18.78 27.15
CA ALA A 2 13.14 18.85 26.37
C ALA A 2 13.65 17.43 26.07
N LEU A 3 14.16 17.20 24.87
CA LEU A 3 14.76 15.92 24.47
C LEU A 3 16.05 15.67 25.24
N THR A 4 16.13 14.54 25.94
CA THR A 4 17.39 14.06 26.53
C THR A 4 18.36 13.67 25.43
N GLN A 5 19.57 14.24 25.45
CA GLN A 5 20.60 13.93 24.47
C GLN A 5 21.23 12.56 24.76
N LEU A 6 21.59 11.83 23.69
CA LEU A 6 22.31 10.56 23.79
C LEU A 6 23.77 10.80 24.21
N ASP A 7 24.37 9.85 24.92
CA ASP A 7 25.83 9.84 25.17
C ASP A 7 26.62 9.37 23.92
N GLU A 8 27.95 9.46 23.94
CA GLU A 8 28.77 9.11 22.77
C GLU A 8 28.69 7.63 22.37
N THR A 9 28.51 6.71 23.35
CA THR A 9 28.35 5.28 23.08
C THR A 9 27.00 5.02 22.40
N GLN A 10 25.94 5.65 22.90
CA GLN A 10 24.59 5.58 22.33
C GLN A 10 24.54 6.20 20.93
N LYS A 11 25.20 7.35 20.72
CA LYS A 11 25.33 7.97 19.39
C LYS A 11 26.04 7.05 18.40
N LEU A 12 27.16 6.46 18.79
CA LEU A 12 27.92 5.55 17.93
C LEU A 12 27.09 4.31 17.56
N SER A 13 26.42 3.69 18.55
CA SER A 13 25.53 2.55 18.32
C SER A 13 24.36 2.89 17.38
N LEU A 14 23.73 4.05 17.54
CA LEU A 14 22.67 4.51 16.64
C LEU A 14 23.20 4.74 15.22
N ARG A 15 24.36 5.39 15.06
CA ARG A 15 24.97 5.65 13.75
C ARG A 15 25.37 4.36 13.04
N ASN A 16 25.90 3.37 13.76
CA ASN A 16 26.23 2.07 13.18
C ASN A 16 24.97 1.34 12.70
N ARG A 17 23.91 1.29 13.50
CA ARG A 17 22.63 0.69 13.06
C ARG A 17 22.05 1.38 11.82
N ALA A 18 22.13 2.71 11.75
CA ALA A 18 21.67 3.45 10.57
C ALA A 18 22.53 3.13 9.33
N LYS A 19 23.86 3.01 9.48
CA LYS A 19 24.77 2.60 8.41
C LYS A 19 24.48 1.18 7.93
N ASP A 20 24.27 0.25 8.84
CA ASP A 20 23.96 -1.15 8.50
C ASP A 20 22.64 -1.25 7.72
N GLU A 21 21.63 -0.48 8.13
CA GLU A 21 20.34 -0.42 7.45
C GLU A 21 20.46 0.20 6.05
N LEU A 22 21.28 1.25 5.88
CA LEU A 22 21.58 1.82 4.57
C LEU A 22 22.23 0.77 3.65
N ILE A 23 23.27 0.08 4.11
CA ILE A 23 23.97 -0.96 3.33
C ILE A 23 23.00 -2.08 2.94
N ARG A 24 22.11 -2.48 3.84
CA ARG A 24 21.08 -3.49 3.55
C ARG A 24 20.15 -3.03 2.43
N ILE A 25 19.63 -1.81 2.50
CA ILE A 25 18.73 -1.24 1.49
C ILE A 25 19.45 -1.08 0.15
N GLU A 26 20.68 -0.57 0.15
CA GLU A 26 21.50 -0.39 -1.05
C GLU A 26 21.73 -1.72 -1.78
N LYS A 27 22.04 -2.80 -1.06
CA LYS A 27 22.17 -4.14 -1.63
C LYS A 27 20.87 -4.63 -2.27
N LEU A 28 19.73 -4.37 -1.62
CA LEU A 28 18.43 -4.77 -2.14
C LEU A 28 18.06 -4.02 -3.42
N VAL A 29 18.29 -2.70 -3.48
CA VAL A 29 17.97 -1.91 -4.68
C VAL A 29 18.99 -2.05 -5.81
N ALA A 30 20.19 -2.56 -5.51
CA ALA A 30 21.19 -2.92 -6.53
C ALA A 30 20.75 -4.15 -7.35
N ASP A 31 19.90 -5.01 -6.80
CA ASP A 31 19.22 -6.08 -7.53
C ASP A 31 18.14 -5.47 -8.44
N LYS A 32 18.47 -5.35 -9.73
CA LYS A 32 17.60 -4.69 -10.72
C LYS A 32 16.26 -5.40 -10.91
N GLU A 33 16.23 -6.72 -10.79
CA GLU A 33 15.00 -7.50 -10.96
C GLU A 33 14.06 -7.28 -9.78
N LYS A 34 14.59 -7.38 -8.55
CA LYS A 34 13.80 -7.09 -7.33
C LYS A 34 13.34 -5.65 -7.30
N LYS A 35 14.21 -4.71 -7.66
CA LYS A 35 13.85 -3.29 -7.72
C LYS A 35 12.68 -3.08 -8.69
N LYS A 36 12.79 -3.61 -9.91
CA LYS A 36 11.71 -3.49 -10.90
C LYS A 36 10.40 -4.11 -10.41
N LEU A 37 10.45 -5.31 -9.83
CA LEU A 37 9.29 -5.99 -9.25
C LEU A 37 8.56 -5.11 -8.23
N ILE A 38 9.32 -4.47 -7.33
CA ILE A 38 8.80 -3.58 -6.29
C ILE A 38 8.21 -2.30 -6.90
N ASP A 39 8.92 -1.70 -7.85
CA ASP A 39 8.52 -0.45 -8.51
C ASP A 39 7.22 -0.66 -9.30
N ASP A 40 7.15 -1.71 -10.13
CA ASP A 40 5.96 -2.05 -10.93
C ASP A 40 4.73 -2.29 -10.03
N PHE A 41 4.92 -3.02 -8.92
CA PHE A 41 3.85 -3.26 -7.94
C PHE A 41 3.37 -1.96 -7.28
N LYS A 42 4.30 -1.10 -6.84
CA LYS A 42 3.98 0.18 -6.20
C LYS A 42 3.33 1.17 -7.17
N GLU A 43 3.75 1.18 -8.42
CA GLU A 43 3.14 2.00 -9.47
C GLU A 43 1.67 1.59 -9.69
N LYS A 44 1.40 0.29 -9.92
CA LYS A 44 0.03 -0.19 -10.08
C LYS A 44 -0.83 0.05 -8.83
N PHE A 45 -0.26 -0.15 -7.63
CA PHE A 45 -0.93 0.21 -6.39
C PHE A 45 -1.34 1.68 -6.36
N SER A 46 -0.43 2.57 -6.77
CA SER A 46 -0.66 4.01 -6.76
C SER A 46 -1.76 4.41 -7.73
N ILE A 47 -1.76 3.86 -8.95
CA ILE A 47 -2.85 4.04 -9.93
C ILE A 47 -4.19 3.64 -9.30
N ARG A 48 -4.28 2.45 -8.71
CA ARG A 48 -5.50 1.96 -8.06
C ARG A 48 -5.94 2.87 -6.91
N GLU A 49 -5.01 3.32 -6.07
CA GLU A 49 -5.33 4.17 -4.93
C GLU A 49 -5.83 5.56 -5.38
N ILE A 50 -5.21 6.15 -6.40
CA ILE A 50 -5.61 7.44 -6.97
C ILE A 50 -7.02 7.36 -7.56
N VAL A 51 -7.29 6.33 -8.38
CA VAL A 51 -8.62 6.10 -8.97
C VAL A 51 -9.68 5.94 -7.89
N TYR A 52 -9.41 5.14 -6.85
CA TYR A 52 -10.35 4.99 -5.73
C TYR A 52 -10.55 6.30 -4.95
N LYS A 53 -9.52 7.13 -4.81
CA LYS A 53 -9.61 8.39 -4.05
C LYS A 53 -10.57 9.40 -4.68
N VAL A 54 -10.75 9.40 -6.01
CA VAL A 54 -11.78 10.21 -6.67
C VAL A 54 -13.17 9.90 -6.11
N ILE A 55 -13.50 8.61 -6.02
CA ILE A 55 -14.79 8.13 -5.48
C ILE A 55 -14.90 8.44 -3.98
N LEU A 56 -13.83 8.18 -3.23
CA LEU A 56 -13.81 8.40 -1.79
C LEU A 56 -14.00 9.89 -1.44
N GLU A 57 -13.36 10.78 -2.19
CA GLU A 57 -13.46 12.23 -1.99
C GLU A 57 -14.90 12.70 -2.11
N GLU A 58 -15.57 12.36 -3.21
CA GLU A 58 -16.96 12.74 -3.45
C GLU A 58 -17.90 12.16 -2.36
N HIS A 59 -17.68 10.90 -1.98
CA HIS A 59 -18.42 10.30 -0.88
C HIS A 59 -18.20 11.03 0.46
N GLN A 60 -16.97 11.45 0.79
CA GLN A 60 -16.71 12.23 2.02
C GLN A 60 -17.32 13.63 1.94
N PHE A 61 -17.26 14.28 0.79
CA PHE A 61 -17.87 15.59 0.57
C PHE A 61 -19.39 15.52 0.71
N ASN A 62 -20.04 14.51 0.11
CA ASN A 62 -21.49 14.34 0.25
C ASN A 62 -21.90 14.11 1.71
N LYS A 63 -21.11 13.33 2.46
CA LYS A 63 -21.37 13.01 3.87
C LYS A 63 -21.13 14.18 4.83
N ASN A 64 -20.03 14.91 4.65
CA ASN A 64 -19.53 15.87 5.65
C ASN A 64 -19.49 17.32 5.15
N ARG A 65 -19.80 17.56 3.87
CA ARG A 65 -19.72 18.86 3.16
C ARG A 65 -18.32 19.50 3.21
N LYS A 66 -17.28 18.67 3.29
CA LYS A 66 -15.87 19.10 3.38
C LYS A 66 -14.96 18.19 2.56
N HIS A 67 -13.98 18.79 1.89
CA HIS A 67 -12.83 18.09 1.32
C HIS A 67 -11.73 18.00 2.37
N PRO A 68 -11.37 16.81 2.85
CA PRO A 68 -10.27 16.67 3.80
C PRO A 68 -8.93 16.82 3.09
N ASP A 69 -7.97 17.51 3.73
CA ASP A 69 -6.59 17.63 3.23
C ASP A 69 -5.90 16.26 3.04
N TYR A 70 -6.37 15.24 3.76
CA TYR A 70 -5.87 13.87 3.67
C TYR A 70 -6.99 12.83 3.65
N LEU A 71 -7.04 12.06 2.55
CA LEU A 71 -7.97 10.94 2.39
C LEU A 71 -7.34 9.62 2.87
N LYS A 72 -7.74 9.19 4.07
CA LYS A 72 -7.33 7.90 4.61
C LYS A 72 -8.11 6.76 3.94
N VAL A 73 -7.40 5.89 3.23
CA VAL A 73 -7.99 4.71 2.59
C VAL A 73 -8.13 3.56 3.61
N THR A 74 -9.38 3.17 3.91
CA THR A 74 -9.69 2.10 4.87
C THR A 74 -10.77 1.15 4.36
N MET A 75 -10.67 -0.13 4.72
CA MET A 75 -11.70 -1.13 4.42
C MET A 75 -13.07 -0.78 5.02
N LYS A 76 -13.13 -0.03 6.13
CA LYS A 76 -14.40 0.41 6.71
C LYS A 76 -15.17 1.36 5.79
N GLN A 77 -14.47 2.15 4.97
CA GLN A 77 -15.09 3.15 4.10
C GLN A 77 -15.22 2.67 2.65
N ALA A 78 -14.33 1.78 2.18
CA ALA A 78 -14.29 1.37 0.78
C ALA A 78 -15.61 0.78 0.24
N PRO A 79 -16.29 -0.16 0.93
CA PRO A 79 -17.57 -0.68 0.44
C PRO A 79 -18.64 0.41 0.30
N HIS A 80 -18.73 1.32 1.26
CA HIS A 80 -19.74 2.38 1.23
C HIS A 80 -19.47 3.42 0.14
N ALA A 81 -18.22 3.83 -0.05
CA ALA A 81 -17.85 4.77 -1.09
C ALA A 81 -18.06 4.18 -2.50
N LEU A 82 -17.72 2.91 -2.70
CA LEU A 82 -17.92 2.22 -3.98
C LEU A 82 -19.41 2.00 -4.29
N ALA A 83 -20.20 1.58 -3.30
CA ALA A 83 -21.65 1.45 -3.45
C ALA A 83 -22.33 2.80 -3.73
N PHE A 84 -21.86 3.90 -3.10
CA PHE A 84 -22.32 5.26 -3.38
C PHE A 84 -22.13 5.64 -4.86
N ALA A 85 -21.03 5.20 -5.48
CA ALA A 85 -20.77 5.41 -6.91
C ALA A 85 -21.40 4.34 -7.82
N GLY A 86 -22.25 3.45 -7.30
CA GLY A 86 -22.95 2.43 -8.08
C GLY A 86 -22.15 1.16 -8.38
N TYR A 87 -20.98 0.97 -7.76
CA TYR A 87 -20.16 -0.22 -7.98
C TYR A 87 -20.50 -1.34 -6.99
N ASP A 88 -20.77 -2.53 -7.52
CA ASP A 88 -20.99 -3.76 -6.73
C ASP A 88 -19.71 -4.62 -6.66
N PHE A 89 -18.75 -4.25 -5.83
CA PHE A 89 -17.52 -5.02 -5.66
C PHE A 89 -17.70 -6.17 -4.64
N ASP A 90 -17.14 -7.33 -4.98
CA ASP A 90 -17.06 -8.46 -4.06
C ASP A 90 -16.30 -8.06 -2.76
N LYS A 91 -16.88 -8.41 -1.61
CA LYS A 91 -16.32 -8.07 -0.28
C LYS A 91 -14.98 -8.75 -0.01
N GLU A 92 -14.77 -9.96 -0.49
CA GLU A 92 -13.49 -10.66 -0.42
C GLU A 92 -12.43 -9.89 -1.21
N LEU A 93 -12.72 -9.48 -2.45
CA LEU A 93 -11.81 -8.67 -3.25
C LEU A 93 -11.43 -7.36 -2.54
N LEU A 94 -12.42 -6.65 -1.98
CA LEU A 94 -12.17 -5.44 -1.19
C LEU A 94 -11.32 -5.73 0.05
N THR A 95 -11.52 -6.88 0.70
CA THR A 95 -10.72 -7.30 1.85
C THR A 95 -9.26 -7.56 1.45
N LYS A 96 -9.02 -8.22 0.31
CA LYS A 96 -7.66 -8.43 -0.23
C LYS A 96 -6.99 -7.11 -0.61
N LEU A 97 -7.74 -6.11 -1.06
CA LEU A 97 -7.21 -4.82 -1.52
C LEU A 97 -6.98 -3.79 -0.41
N PHE A 98 -7.91 -3.67 0.53
CA PHE A 98 -8.00 -2.58 1.51
C PHE A 98 -7.89 -3.06 2.96
N GLY A 99 -7.87 -4.37 3.18
CA GLY A 99 -7.83 -5.00 4.49
C GLY A 99 -6.60 -4.66 5.32
N ALA A 100 -6.59 -5.17 6.54
CA ALA A 100 -5.53 -4.96 7.51
C ALA A 100 -4.72 -6.23 7.80
N GLU A 101 -4.87 -7.29 7.00
CA GLU A 101 -4.09 -8.52 7.16
C GLU A 101 -2.61 -8.24 6.91
N GLU A 102 -1.79 -8.51 7.93
CA GLU A 102 -0.36 -8.18 8.01
C GLU A 102 0.53 -9.43 8.12
N LYS A 103 -0.07 -10.61 8.34
CA LYS A 103 0.66 -11.88 8.42
C LYS A 103 1.35 -12.16 7.09
N ILE A 104 2.65 -12.46 7.17
CA ILE A 104 3.49 -12.82 6.03
C ILE A 104 2.88 -14.03 5.30
N GLY A 105 2.81 -13.94 3.97
CA GLY A 105 2.23 -14.95 3.09
C GLY A 105 0.71 -14.79 2.88
N SER A 106 0.06 -13.96 3.68
CA SER A 106 -1.37 -13.66 3.55
C SER A 106 -1.68 -12.18 3.56
N ARG A 107 -0.68 -11.29 3.48
CA ARG A 107 -0.90 -9.84 3.53
C ARG A 107 -1.90 -9.41 2.47
N SER A 108 -2.72 -8.44 2.84
CA SER A 108 -3.49 -7.66 1.86
C SER A 108 -2.54 -6.85 0.98
N VAL A 109 -3.00 -6.47 -0.21
CA VAL A 109 -2.25 -5.63 -1.17
C VAL A 109 -1.75 -4.35 -0.48
N LYS A 110 -2.60 -3.69 0.31
CA LYS A 110 -2.23 -2.50 1.09
C LYS A 110 -1.10 -2.78 2.07
N LYS A 111 -1.19 -3.86 2.86
CA LYS A 111 -0.20 -4.18 3.90
C LYS A 111 1.13 -4.68 3.31
N LEU A 112 1.09 -5.34 2.16
CA LEU A 112 2.29 -5.68 1.42
C LEU A 112 2.98 -4.40 0.91
N ARG A 113 2.23 -3.46 0.31
CA ARG A 113 2.76 -2.14 -0.07
C ARG A 113 3.37 -1.40 1.12
N ASP A 114 2.67 -1.34 2.25
CA ASP A 114 3.17 -0.67 3.46
C ASP A 114 4.51 -1.27 3.91
N SER A 115 4.62 -2.60 3.89
CA SER A 115 5.86 -3.31 4.24
C SER A 115 6.99 -2.98 3.27
N LEU A 116 6.71 -2.95 1.96
CA LEU A 116 7.66 -2.61 0.90
C LEU A 116 8.02 -1.13 0.86
N THR A 117 7.26 -0.24 1.50
CA THR A 117 7.57 1.20 1.56
C THR A 117 8.29 1.57 2.84
N HIS A 118 7.86 1.03 3.99
CA HIS A 118 8.40 1.45 5.29
C HIS A 118 9.58 0.62 5.78
N SER A 119 9.70 -0.64 5.34
CA SER A 119 10.77 -1.53 5.81
C SER A 119 11.63 -2.10 4.69
N MET A 120 11.08 -2.30 3.48
CA MET A 120 11.79 -2.94 2.36
C MET A 120 12.58 -4.17 2.83
N ASN A 121 11.96 -5.03 3.66
CA ASN A 121 12.64 -6.22 4.17
C ASN A 121 12.49 -7.40 3.20
N ASP A 122 13.45 -8.32 3.24
CA ASP A 122 13.50 -9.46 2.30
C ASP A 122 12.24 -10.33 2.36
N LYS A 123 11.60 -10.45 3.53
CA LYS A 123 10.36 -11.24 3.66
C LYS A 123 9.21 -10.64 2.85
N ALA A 124 9.09 -9.31 2.81
CA ALA A 124 8.09 -8.63 2.00
C ALA A 124 8.42 -8.72 0.50
N VAL A 125 9.70 -8.66 0.12
CA VAL A 125 10.12 -8.80 -1.28
C VAL A 125 9.90 -10.22 -1.78
N ASN A 126 10.26 -11.23 -0.98
CA ASN A 126 10.01 -12.63 -1.30
C ASN A 126 8.50 -12.91 -1.39
N GLU A 127 7.71 -12.43 -0.42
CA GLU A 127 6.25 -12.55 -0.50
C GLU A 127 5.67 -11.88 -1.76
N LEU A 128 6.17 -10.71 -2.14
CA LEU A 128 5.76 -10.06 -3.39
C LEU A 128 6.13 -10.92 -4.60
N SER A 129 7.32 -11.51 -4.63
CA SER A 129 7.74 -12.40 -5.72
C SER A 129 6.83 -13.62 -5.83
N ASP A 130 6.56 -14.29 -4.71
CA ASP A 130 5.75 -15.52 -4.66
C ASP A 130 4.29 -15.27 -5.04
N ARG A 131 3.76 -14.08 -4.71
CA ARG A 131 2.35 -13.71 -4.88
C ARG A 131 2.14 -12.62 -5.92
N TYR A 132 3.11 -12.38 -6.80
CA TYR A 132 3.11 -11.21 -7.69
C TYR A 132 1.85 -11.18 -8.57
N GLU A 133 1.55 -12.30 -9.21
CA GLU A 133 0.38 -12.43 -10.08
C GLU A 133 -0.93 -12.32 -9.30
N GLU A 134 -1.02 -12.93 -8.11
CA GLU A 134 -2.20 -12.85 -7.24
C GLU A 134 -2.48 -11.38 -6.84
N MET A 135 -1.45 -10.68 -6.37
CA MET A 135 -1.57 -9.30 -5.90
C MET A 135 -1.94 -8.35 -7.04
N ASN A 136 -1.31 -8.53 -8.20
CA ASN A 136 -1.65 -7.77 -9.40
C ASN A 136 -3.06 -8.09 -9.89
N GLY A 137 -3.46 -9.36 -9.89
CA GLY A 137 -4.79 -9.82 -10.29
C GLY A 137 -5.91 -9.17 -9.48
N TYR A 138 -5.73 -8.98 -8.17
CA TYR A 138 -6.70 -8.22 -7.37
C TYR A 138 -6.81 -6.75 -7.81
N MET A 139 -5.68 -6.10 -8.07
CA MET A 139 -5.68 -4.70 -8.53
C MET A 139 -6.24 -4.56 -9.94
N ASP A 140 -5.91 -5.48 -10.83
CA ASP A 140 -6.40 -5.51 -12.21
C ASP A 140 -7.91 -5.78 -12.23
N SER A 141 -8.42 -6.69 -11.40
CA SER A 141 -9.86 -6.92 -11.24
C SER A 141 -10.59 -5.66 -10.80
N PHE A 142 -10.02 -4.91 -9.85
CA PHE A 142 -10.57 -3.62 -9.43
C PHE A 142 -10.58 -2.61 -10.57
N LEU A 143 -9.43 -2.38 -11.20
CA LEU A 143 -9.27 -1.39 -12.26
C LEU A 143 -10.10 -1.72 -13.50
N ASN A 144 -10.24 -3.00 -13.86
CA ASN A 144 -11.05 -3.43 -14.99
C ASN A 144 -12.53 -3.13 -14.75
N LYS A 145 -13.04 -3.38 -13.54
CA LYS A 145 -14.44 -3.05 -13.20
C LYS A 145 -14.68 -1.54 -13.25
N ILE A 146 -13.73 -0.72 -12.81
CA ILE A 146 -13.81 0.74 -12.98
C ILE A 146 -13.77 1.12 -14.47
N ARG A 147 -12.93 0.47 -15.28
CA ARG A 147 -12.77 0.79 -16.71
C ARG A 147 -13.97 0.42 -17.58
N THR A 148 -14.73 -0.60 -17.18
CA THR A 148 -15.78 -1.22 -18.00
C THR A 148 -17.18 -1.00 -17.42
N PHE A 149 -17.33 -0.06 -16.48
CA PHE A 149 -18.60 0.20 -15.80
C PHE A 149 -19.72 0.66 -16.76
N ASP A 150 -19.35 1.20 -17.91
CA ASP A 150 -20.20 1.71 -18.98
C ASP A 150 -20.19 0.81 -20.23
N ALA A 151 -19.50 -0.34 -20.17
CA ALA A 151 -19.56 -1.35 -21.21
C ALA A 151 -20.86 -2.15 -21.07
N ALA A 152 -21.69 -2.10 -22.12
CA ALA A 152 -23.06 -2.60 -22.19
C ALA A 152 -23.25 -4.08 -21.82
#